data_AF-A0A833S024-F1
#
_entry.id   AF-A0A833S024-F1
#
_cell.length_a   1.000
_cell.length_b   1.000
_cell.length_c   1.000
_cell.angle_alpha   90.00
_cell.angle_beta   90.00
_cell.angle_gamma   90.00
#
_symmetry.space_group_name_H-M   'P 1'
#
loop_
_entity.id
_entity.type
_entity.pdbx_description
1 polymer ?
#
loop_
_entity_poly.entity_id
_entity_poly.type
_entity_poly.pdbx_seq_one_letter_code
_entity_poly.pdbx_strand_id
1 'polypeptide(L)'
;MDSDKNNKINISDIQNKDEKIQKRKITITVDEDDPCLKRDVDAKKRAKSVFPGEDPRFQQQNQTLRCWVMYHDFYRCEHILGEKSDVCTWFKQVFTSICPNDWIRRWDELRIEGKLI
;
A
#
# COMPACT_ATOMS: atom_id res chain seq x y z
N MET A 1 26.93 5.65 37.92
CA MET A 1 27.81 6.82 38.14
C MET A 1 28.34 7.26 36.79
N ASP A 2 27.47 7.64 35.87
CA ASP A 2 26.58 8.82 35.85
C ASP A 2 27.27 10.05 35.28
N SER A 3 26.60 10.55 34.26
CA SER A 3 26.38 11.96 33.95
C SER A 3 27.36 12.72 33.07
N ASP A 4 26.90 12.91 31.84
CA ASP A 4 26.54 14.19 31.23
C ASP A 4 27.64 15.24 31.05
N LYS A 5 27.77 15.73 29.81
CA LYS A 5 27.13 17.01 29.45
C LYS A 5 27.23 17.30 27.96
N ASN A 6 26.05 17.50 27.38
CA ASN A 6 25.81 18.26 26.17
C ASN A 6 26.62 19.56 26.17
N ASN A 7 27.21 19.91 25.04
CA ASN A 7 27.47 21.31 24.77
C ASN A 7 27.04 21.69 23.35
N LYS A 8 26.26 22.77 23.35
CA LYS A 8 25.31 23.20 22.35
C LYS A 8 26.05 24.11 21.37
N ILE A 9 26.26 23.66 20.13
CA ILE A 9 26.78 24.55 19.09
C ILE A 9 25.56 25.09 18.34
N ASN A 10 25.31 26.38 18.56
CA ASN A 10 24.42 27.20 17.74
C ASN A 10 25.19 28.46 17.35
N ILE A 11 24.62 29.17 16.38
CA ILE A 11 25.03 30.47 15.81
C ILE A 11 25.82 30.22 14.52
N SER A 12 25.12 29.96 13.42
CA SER A 12 24.67 30.98 12.46
C SER A 12 25.81 31.93 12.10
N ASP A 13 26.41 31.75 10.93
CA ASP A 13 26.10 32.64 9.83
C ASP A 13 26.85 32.23 8.55
N ILE A 14 26.05 32.23 7.50
CA ILE A 14 26.34 32.01 6.10
C ILE A 14 27.49 32.91 5.64
N GLN A 15 28.56 32.32 5.09
CA GLN A 15 29.36 33.00 4.06
C GLN A 15 29.66 32.05 2.89
N ASN A 16 28.91 32.31 1.82
CA ASN A 16 29.10 31.85 0.45
C ASN A 16 30.57 31.79 0.02
N LYS A 17 30.94 30.69 -0.67
CA LYS A 17 31.65 30.62 -1.97
C LYS A 17 32.20 29.20 -2.17
N ASP A 18 31.39 28.29 -2.69
CA ASP A 18 31.84 26.96 -3.09
C ASP A 18 32.72 27.06 -4.35
N GLU A 19 34.02 26.99 -4.14
CA GLU A 19 35.00 26.88 -5.22
C GLU A 19 34.79 25.58 -6.03
N LYS A 20 34.79 25.78 -7.34
CA LYS A 20 34.31 24.90 -8.38
C LYS A 20 35.23 23.68 -8.56
N ILE A 21 34.95 22.58 -7.87
CA ILE A 21 35.56 21.27 -8.16
C ILE A 21 35.07 20.82 -9.55
N GLN A 22 35.95 20.86 -10.55
CA GLN A 22 35.66 20.43 -11.92
C GLN A 22 35.37 18.92 -11.94
N LYS A 23 34.10 18.54 -11.79
CA LYS A 23 33.64 17.18 -12.04
C LYS A 23 33.80 16.89 -13.53
N ARG A 24 34.83 16.14 -13.91
CA ARG A 24 35.02 15.68 -15.30
C ARG A 24 33.83 14.77 -15.64
N LYS A 25 33.00 15.23 -16.58
CA LYS A 25 31.87 14.48 -17.10
C LYS A 25 32.41 13.38 -18.01
N ILE A 26 32.52 12.17 -17.50
CA ILE A 26 32.76 10.98 -18.33
C ILE A 26 31.47 10.79 -19.15
N THR A 27 31.54 11.06 -20.45
CA THR A 27 30.42 10.83 -21.36
C THR A 27 30.57 9.41 -21.87
N ILE A 28 29.80 8.49 -21.30
CA ILE A 28 29.65 7.15 -21.85
C ILE A 28 28.80 7.31 -23.11
N THR A 29 29.38 7.13 -24.29
CA THR A 29 28.62 7.02 -25.54
C THR A 29 27.94 5.66 -25.49
N VAL A 30 26.65 5.66 -25.17
CA VAL A 30 25.82 4.47 -25.21
C VAL A 30 25.41 4.28 -26.67
N ASP A 31 25.88 3.21 -27.30
CA ASP A 31 25.49 2.86 -28.67
C ASP A 31 23.97 2.63 -28.72
N GLU A 32 23.30 3.19 -29.72
CA GLU A 32 21.84 3.18 -29.85
C GLU A 32 21.26 1.76 -30.08
N ASP A 33 22.13 0.78 -30.35
CA ASP A 33 21.80 -0.61 -30.61
C ASP A 33 22.07 -1.57 -29.43
N ASP A 34 22.33 -1.05 -28.22
CA ASP A 34 22.61 -1.89 -27.05
C ASP A 34 21.34 -2.71 -26.67
N PRO A 35 21.34 -4.05 -26.86
CA PRO A 35 20.12 -4.86 -26.74
C PRO A 35 19.56 -4.90 -25.31
N CYS A 36 20.32 -4.44 -24.32
CA CYS A 36 19.93 -4.33 -22.91
C CYS A 36 18.98 -3.15 -22.59
N LEU A 37 18.81 -2.18 -23.50
CA LEU A 37 17.92 -1.02 -23.29
C LEU A 37 16.50 -1.20 -23.82
N LYS A 38 16.23 -2.31 -24.52
CA LYS A 38 14.88 -2.67 -24.96
C LYS A 38 14.06 -3.07 -23.74
N ARG A 39 13.54 -2.08 -23.02
CA ARG A 39 12.39 -2.24 -22.15
C ARG A 39 11.21 -2.54 -23.06
N ASP A 40 10.82 -3.80 -23.12
CA ASP A 40 9.63 -4.27 -23.80
C ASP A 40 8.47 -3.30 -23.48
N VAL A 41 8.04 -2.55 -24.49
CA VAL A 41 6.97 -1.54 -24.36
C VAL A 41 5.60 -2.20 -24.21
N ASP A 42 5.55 -3.53 -24.24
CA ASP A 42 4.43 -4.33 -23.81
C ASP A 42 4.48 -4.52 -22.29
N ALA A 43 4.35 -3.41 -21.57
CA ALA A 43 4.05 -3.41 -20.14
C ALA A 43 2.62 -3.95 -19.95
N LYS A 44 2.43 -5.26 -20.15
CA LYS A 44 1.32 -6.02 -19.60
C LYS A 44 1.27 -5.65 -18.13
N LYS A 45 0.25 -4.90 -17.72
CA LYS A 45 0.02 -4.51 -16.32
C LYS A 45 0.19 -5.76 -15.47
N ARG A 46 1.33 -5.87 -14.78
CA ARG A 46 1.59 -7.02 -13.90
C ARG A 46 0.44 -7.04 -12.90
N ALA A 47 -0.35 -8.12 -12.89
CA ALA A 47 -1.42 -8.28 -11.93
C ALA A 47 -0.81 -8.15 -10.53
N LYS A 48 -1.22 -7.12 -9.78
CA LYS A 48 -0.71 -6.90 -8.44
C LYS A 48 -1.39 -7.95 -7.55
N SER A 49 -0.65 -8.99 -7.19
CA SER A 49 -1.08 -9.96 -6.20
C SER A 49 -1.19 -9.23 -4.85
N VAL A 50 -2.41 -8.85 -4.47
CA VAL A 50 -2.69 -8.27 -3.16
C VAL A 50 -3.08 -9.43 -2.25
N PHE A 51 -2.12 -9.91 -1.46
CA PHE A 51 -2.42 -10.81 -0.35
C PHE A 51 -2.75 -9.96 0.88
N PRO A 52 -3.91 -10.11 1.52
CA PRO A 52 -4.38 -9.22 2.58
C PRO A 52 -3.62 -9.34 3.92
N GLY A 53 -2.49 -10.06 3.97
CA GLY A 53 -1.70 -10.27 5.18
C GLY A 53 -2.42 -11.06 6.27
N GLU A 54 -1.70 -11.33 7.36
CA GLU A 54 -2.23 -11.95 8.57
C GLU A 54 -2.76 -10.85 9.50
N ASP A 55 -4.00 -10.97 9.97
CA ASP A 55 -4.56 -10.06 10.98
C ASP A 55 -4.33 -10.67 12.36
N PRO A 56 -3.59 -10.00 13.28
CA PRO A 56 -3.29 -10.53 14.62
C PRO A 56 -4.53 -10.87 15.46
N ARG A 57 -5.71 -10.33 15.12
CA ARG A 57 -6.98 -10.66 15.77
C ARG A 57 -7.48 -12.06 15.42
N PHE A 58 -7.10 -12.57 14.25
CA PHE A 58 -7.56 -13.84 13.69
C PHE A 58 -6.37 -14.80 13.51
N GLN A 59 -5.77 -15.23 14.62
CA GLN A 59 -4.63 -16.17 14.64
C GLN A 59 -5.04 -17.62 14.30
N GLN A 60 -6.33 -17.86 14.13
CA GLN A 60 -6.90 -19.17 13.89
C GLN A 60 -6.77 -19.51 12.40
N GLN A 61 -6.49 -20.78 12.09
CA GLN A 61 -6.48 -21.25 10.70
C GLN A 61 -7.84 -21.09 10.01
N ASN A 62 -8.93 -21.08 10.78
CA ASN A 62 -10.27 -20.83 10.27
C ASN A 62 -10.50 -19.32 10.04
N GLN A 63 -10.55 -18.91 8.77
CA GLN A 63 -10.70 -17.52 8.34
C GLN A 63 -12.16 -17.08 8.12
N THR A 64 -13.14 -17.91 8.52
CA THR A 64 -14.57 -17.61 8.30
C THR A 64 -15.04 -16.35 9.02
N LEU A 65 -14.63 -16.16 10.27
CA LEU A 65 -14.95 -14.95 11.04
C LEU A 65 -14.27 -13.71 10.43
N ARG A 66 -13.03 -13.85 9.96
CA ARG A 66 -12.32 -12.75 9.29
C ARG A 66 -13.04 -12.32 8.02
N CYS A 67 -13.45 -13.29 7.19
CA CYS A 67 -14.25 -13.02 6.00
C CYS A 67 -15.51 -12.21 6.34
N TRP A 68 -16.25 -12.65 7.37
CA TRP A 68 -17.48 -12.00 7.78
C TRP A 68 -17.28 -10.56 8.30
N VAL A 69 -16.29 -10.36 9.17
CA VAL A 69 -15.97 -9.03 9.72
C VAL A 69 -15.52 -8.08 8.61
N MET A 70 -14.64 -8.52 7.70
CA MET A 70 -14.15 -7.67 6.60
C MET A 70 -15.26 -7.28 5.61
N TYR A 71 -16.22 -8.18 5.36
CA TYR A 71 -17.39 -7.88 4.54
C TYR A 71 -18.27 -6.80 5.19
N HIS A 72 -18.58 -6.94 6.48
CA HIS A 72 -19.37 -5.93 7.19
C HIS A 72 -18.63 -4.59 7.30
N ASP A 73 -17.32 -4.62 7.54
CA ASP A 73 -16.49 -3.41 7.64
C ASP A 73 -16.46 -2.63 6.32
N PHE A 74 -16.47 -3.31 5.17
CA PHE A 74 -16.55 -2.65 3.86
C PHE A 74 -17.82 -1.80 3.74
N TYR A 75 -18.98 -2.36 4.05
CA TYR A 75 -20.25 -1.63 3.91
C TYR A 75 -20.47 -0.60 5.00
N ARG A 76 -19.93 -0.85 6.20
CA ARG A 76 -19.86 0.18 7.24
C ARG A 76 -18.99 1.36 6.80
N CYS A 77 -17.85 1.07 6.16
CA CYS A 77 -16.95 2.07 5.61
C CYS A 77 -17.65 2.90 4.53
N GLU A 78 -18.37 2.26 3.59
CA GLU A 78 -19.12 2.98 2.55
C GLU A 78 -20.19 3.91 3.14
N HIS A 79 -20.85 3.50 4.23
CA HIS A 79 -21.87 4.33 4.88
C HIS A 79 -21.28 5.54 5.62
N ILE A 80 -20.12 5.40 6.26
CA ILE A 80 -19.51 6.47 7.09
C ILE A 80 -18.67 7.44 6.24
N LEU A 81 -17.80 6.90 5.38
CA LEU A 81 -16.84 7.70 4.61
C LEU A 81 -17.40 8.15 3.25
N GLY A 82 -18.47 7.51 2.77
CA GLY A 82 -19.00 7.72 1.43
C GLY A 82 -18.33 6.86 0.35
N GLU A 83 -18.81 7.01 -0.88
CA GLU A 83 -18.39 6.18 -2.01
C GLU A 83 -16.91 6.42 -2.37
N LYS A 84 -16.12 5.33 -2.47
CA LYS A 84 -14.75 5.28 -3.05
C LYS A 84 -13.60 5.87 -2.24
N SER A 85 -13.57 5.64 -0.92
CA SER A 85 -12.32 5.87 -0.17
C SER A 85 -11.27 4.77 -0.42
N ASP A 86 -9.99 5.13 -0.38
CA ASP A 86 -8.88 4.17 -0.48
C ASP A 86 -8.94 3.09 0.62
N VAL A 87 -9.43 3.48 1.80
CA VAL A 87 -9.61 2.59 2.96
C VAL A 87 -10.70 1.55 2.70
N CYS A 88 -11.87 1.96 2.16
CA CYS A 88 -12.92 1.00 1.81
C CYS A 88 -12.46 0.05 0.69
N THR A 89 -11.63 0.53 -0.24
CA THR A 89 -11.05 -0.30 -1.31
C THR A 89 -10.19 -1.44 -0.77
N TRP A 90 -9.45 -1.20 0.32
CA TRP A 90 -8.68 -2.26 0.99
C TRP A 90 -9.58 -3.36 1.55
N PHE A 91 -10.63 -3.01 2.31
CA PHE A 91 -11.58 -4.01 2.83
C PHE A 91 -12.18 -4.85 1.71
N LYS A 92 -12.52 -4.22 0.58
CA LYS A 92 -13.01 -4.90 -0.62
C LYS A 92 -12.03 -5.94 -1.16
N GLN A 93 -10.76 -5.60 -1.25
CA GLN A 93 -9.71 -6.54 -1.68
C GLN A 93 -9.54 -7.69 -0.69
N VAL A 94 -9.64 -7.42 0.61
CA VAL A 94 -9.49 -8.43 1.66
C VAL A 94 -10.61 -9.45 1.61
N PHE A 95 -11.89 -9.03 1.69
CA PHE A 95 -12.97 -10.01 1.74
C PHE A 95 -13.13 -10.77 0.41
N THR A 96 -12.87 -10.14 -0.75
CA THR A 96 -12.95 -10.83 -2.05
C THR A 96 -11.86 -11.90 -2.24
N SER A 97 -10.74 -11.80 -1.52
CA SER A 97 -9.66 -12.80 -1.58
C SER A 97 -9.85 -13.98 -0.62
N ILE A 98 -10.55 -13.78 0.50
CA ILE A 98 -10.71 -14.78 1.56
C ILE A 98 -12.07 -15.49 1.48
N CYS A 99 -13.13 -14.74 1.16
CA CYS A 99 -14.49 -15.24 1.21
C CYS A 99 -14.83 -16.10 -0.01
N PRO A 100 -15.55 -17.23 0.19
CA PRO A 100 -16.21 -17.92 -0.90
C PRO A 100 -17.25 -17.01 -1.58
N ASN A 101 -17.31 -17.03 -2.92
CA ASN A 101 -18.25 -16.21 -3.69
C ASN A 101 -19.72 -16.48 -3.34
N ASP A 102 -20.07 -17.74 -3.03
CA ASP A 102 -21.43 -18.12 -2.66
C ASP A 102 -21.91 -17.43 -1.38
N TRP A 103 -20.99 -17.20 -0.43
CA TRP A 103 -21.32 -16.52 0.83
C TRP A 103 -21.61 -15.05 0.59
N ILE A 104 -20.74 -14.38 -0.19
CA ILE A 104 -20.93 -12.98 -0.58
C ILE A 104 -22.29 -12.81 -1.24
N ARG A 105 -22.59 -13.64 -2.25
CA ARG A 105 -23.88 -13.58 -2.95
C ARG A 105 -25.07 -13.72 -2.00
N ARG A 106 -25.04 -14.71 -1.10
CA ARG A 106 -26.12 -14.92 -0.12
C ARG A 106 -26.28 -13.71 0.81
N TRP A 107 -25.18 -13.14 1.28
CA TRP A 107 -25.21 -11.97 2.16
C TRP A 107 -25.65 -10.71 1.42
N ASP A 108 -25.35 -10.59 0.13
CA ASP A 108 -25.83 -9.49 -0.72
C ASP A 108 -27.35 -9.55 -0.85
N GLU A 109 -27.90 -10.74 -1.15
CA GLU A 109 -29.34 -10.99 -1.20
C GLU A 109 -30.02 -10.60 0.13
N LEU A 110 -29.48 -11.04 1.27
CA LEU A 110 -30.01 -10.72 2.60
C LEU A 110 -29.94 -9.23 2.95
N ARG A 111 -28.95 -8.49 2.45
CA ARG A 111 -28.85 -7.04 2.66
C ARG A 111 -29.83 -6.25 1.82
N ILE A 112 -30.03 -6.64 0.56
CA ILE A 112 -31.04 -6.03 -0.30
C ILE A 112 -32.43 -6.25 0.29
N GLU A 113 -32.68 -7.42 0.87
CA GLU A 113 -33.92 -7.71 1.60
C GLU A 113 -34.05 -6.95 2.94
N GLY A 114 -32.99 -6.30 3.42
CA GLY A 114 -32.98 -5.60 4.71
C GLY A 114 -32.99 -6.54 5.93
N LYS A 115 -32.70 -7.84 5.74
CA LYS A 115 -32.64 -8.83 6.83
C LYS A 115 -31.29 -8.89 7.51
N LEU A 116 -30.26 -8.33 6.88
CA LEU A 116 -28.93 -8.28 7.41
C LEU A 116 -28.73 -6.90 8.06
N ILE A 117 -28.82 -6.89 9.39
CA ILE A 117 -28.66 -5.71 10.27
C ILE A 117 -27.19 -5.59 10.68
#